data_AF-A0A3D0G2U6-F1
#
_entry.id   AF-A0A3D0G2U6-F1
#
_cell.length_a   1.000
_cell.length_b   1.000
_cell.length_c   1.000
_cell.angle_alpha   90.00
_cell.angle_beta   90.00
_cell.angle_gamma   90.00
#
_symmetry.space_group_name_H-M   'P 1'
#
loop_
_entity.id
_entity.type
_entity.pdbx_description
1 polymer ?
#
loop_
_entity_poly.entity_id
_entity_poly.type
_entity_poly.pdbx_seq_one_letter_code
_entity_poly.pdbx_strand_id
1 'polypeptide(L)'
;MAQNGKRRPPLVADKRYSKPQKTKKKPTQKPRRTKKRATRGKKKSTLPLILALPLRLVGFVFRLVFRLGVAVALIAGIGLGAAVYMASRDIPPMTQLVDGRAEGSVTMLDRYGNSFAWRGDQFGGLVTSDLISPHLKNAFIATEDKRFYRHFGVSPRGIASAIRLNLSEGRGPLSGPGGA
;
A
#
# COMPACT_ATOMS: atom_id res chain seq x y z
N MET A 1 -8.32 67.45 -97.96
CA MET A 1 -7.55 68.10 -96.87
C MET A 1 -7.23 67.02 -95.84
N ALA A 2 -5.98 66.52 -95.79
CA ALA A 2 -4.92 66.99 -94.86
C ALA A 2 -5.28 66.69 -93.40
N GLN A 3 -4.42 66.25 -92.49
CA GLN A 3 -3.09 65.64 -92.43
C GLN A 3 -2.92 65.28 -90.93
N ASN A 4 -2.08 64.30 -90.61
CA ASN A 4 -1.26 64.18 -89.40
C ASN A 4 -1.86 64.29 -87.98
N GLY A 5 -1.40 63.38 -87.11
CA GLY A 5 -1.40 63.64 -85.66
C GLY A 5 -1.16 62.45 -84.74
N LYS A 6 0.01 61.81 -84.81
CA LYS A 6 0.49 60.79 -83.85
C LYS A 6 0.46 61.30 -82.40
N ARG A 7 -0.10 60.51 -81.47
CA ARG A 7 0.27 60.50 -80.03
C ARG A 7 0.35 59.04 -79.55
N ARG A 8 1.50 58.66 -78.98
CA ARG A 8 1.81 57.31 -78.49
C ARG A 8 1.17 57.07 -77.11
N PRO A 9 0.72 55.84 -76.78
CA PRO A 9 0.23 55.49 -75.44
C PRO A 9 1.38 55.15 -74.46
N PRO A 10 1.13 55.23 -73.14
CA PRO A 10 2.10 54.85 -72.12
C PRO A 10 2.23 53.33 -71.97
N LEU A 11 3.42 52.90 -71.58
CA LEU A 11 3.77 51.52 -71.23
C LEU A 11 3.20 51.18 -69.84
N VAL A 12 2.20 50.29 -69.80
CA VAL A 12 1.66 49.70 -68.56
C VAL A 12 1.61 48.18 -68.74
N ALA A 13 2.14 47.45 -67.76
CA ALA A 13 2.29 46.01 -67.80
C ALA A 13 0.98 45.28 -67.48
N ASP A 14 0.63 44.27 -68.26
CA ASP A 14 -0.47 43.37 -67.93
C ASP A 14 -0.08 42.41 -66.78
N LYS A 15 -0.97 42.37 -65.78
CA LYS A 15 -0.95 41.45 -64.64
C LYS A 15 -0.94 40.00 -65.13
N ARG A 16 0.21 39.34 -65.02
CA ARG A 16 0.38 37.88 -65.21
C ARG A 16 -0.17 37.07 -64.03
N TYR A 17 -1.48 37.16 -63.79
CA TYR A 17 -2.20 36.19 -62.96
C TYR A 17 -3.54 35.84 -63.60
N SER A 18 -3.53 34.83 -64.47
CA SER A 18 -4.72 34.04 -64.78
C SER A 18 -4.71 32.79 -63.87
N LYS A 19 -5.78 32.61 -63.09
CA LYS A 19 -6.04 31.37 -62.34
C LYS A 19 -6.59 30.30 -63.30
N PRO A 20 -6.07 29.07 -63.26
CA PRO A 20 -6.85 27.90 -63.64
C PRO A 20 -7.22 27.04 -62.41
N GLN A 21 -8.51 26.66 -62.43
CA GLN A 21 -9.23 25.57 -61.77
C GLN A 21 -8.50 24.61 -60.81
N LYS A 22 -9.16 24.37 -59.67
CA LYS A 22 -8.90 23.31 -58.69
C LYS A 22 -8.85 21.92 -59.33
N THR A 23 -7.69 21.27 -59.25
CA THR A 23 -7.62 19.81 -59.04
C THR A 23 -7.09 19.57 -57.62
N LYS A 24 -7.89 18.88 -56.80
CA LYS A 24 -7.50 18.47 -55.43
C LYS A 24 -6.30 17.51 -55.54
N LYS A 25 -5.08 18.03 -55.44
CA LYS A 25 -3.91 17.22 -55.14
C LYS A 25 -3.96 16.83 -53.66
N LYS A 26 -4.05 15.52 -53.40
CA LYS A 26 -3.84 14.88 -52.09
C LYS A 26 -2.64 15.56 -51.40
N PRO A 27 -2.70 15.86 -50.09
CA PRO A 27 -1.52 16.35 -49.41
C PRO A 27 -0.44 15.29 -49.55
N THR A 28 0.62 15.62 -50.30
CA THR A 28 1.83 14.83 -50.35
C THR A 28 2.33 14.79 -48.93
N GLN A 29 2.12 13.65 -48.26
CA GLN A 29 2.70 13.38 -46.97
C GLN A 29 4.20 13.62 -47.15
N LYS A 30 4.75 14.66 -46.50
CA LYS A 30 6.18 14.65 -46.16
C LYS A 30 6.42 13.25 -45.62
N PRO A 31 7.44 12.49 -46.07
CA PRO A 31 7.73 11.22 -45.47
C PRO A 31 7.86 11.50 -43.99
N ARG A 32 6.86 11.07 -43.22
CA ARG A 32 6.87 11.16 -41.77
C ARG A 32 8.12 10.40 -41.47
N ARG A 33 9.22 11.10 -41.13
CA ARG A 33 10.44 10.49 -40.64
C ARG A 33 9.93 9.54 -39.59
N THR A 34 9.89 8.25 -39.93
CA THR A 34 9.67 7.21 -38.97
C THR A 34 10.83 7.48 -38.04
N LYS A 35 10.55 8.05 -36.87
CA LYS A 35 11.49 7.98 -35.76
C LYS A 35 11.69 6.49 -35.64
N LYS A 36 12.75 5.97 -36.28
CA LYS A 36 13.22 4.61 -36.07
C LYS A 36 13.25 4.54 -34.56
N ARG A 37 12.33 3.76 -33.99
CA ARG A 37 12.33 3.44 -32.57
C ARG A 37 13.79 3.14 -32.31
N ALA A 38 14.46 3.99 -31.53
CA ALA A 38 15.85 3.76 -31.21
C ALA A 38 15.85 2.36 -30.62
N THR A 39 16.31 1.38 -31.40
CA THR A 39 16.50 0.03 -30.92
C THR A 39 17.46 0.27 -29.78
N ARG A 40 16.94 0.11 -28.57
CA ARG A 40 17.64 0.41 -27.33
C ARG A 40 18.88 -0.46 -27.41
N GLY A 41 19.99 0.13 -27.88
CA GLY A 41 21.20 -0.60 -28.18
C GLY A 41 21.53 -1.27 -26.87
N LYS A 42 21.49 -2.60 -26.83
CA LYS A 42 22.03 -3.34 -25.70
C LYS A 42 23.45 -2.82 -25.58
N LYS A 43 23.71 -1.95 -24.60
CA LYS A 43 25.05 -1.46 -24.29
C LYS A 43 25.87 -2.73 -24.14
N LYS A 44 26.67 -3.06 -25.15
CA LYS A 44 27.59 -4.18 -25.07
C LYS A 44 28.55 -3.76 -23.97
N SER A 45 28.37 -4.34 -22.80
CA SER A 45 29.21 -4.15 -21.64
C SER A 45 30.65 -4.43 -22.08
N THR A 46 31.43 -3.38 -22.31
CA THR A 46 32.84 -3.40 -22.70
C THR A 46 33.75 -3.74 -21.51
N LEU A 47 33.23 -4.47 -20.53
CA LEU A 47 34.02 -4.98 -19.42
C LEU A 47 34.78 -6.21 -19.91
N PRO A 48 36.10 -6.30 -19.66
CA PRO A 48 36.90 -7.46 -20.07
C PRO A 48 36.30 -8.74 -19.49
N LEU A 49 36.27 -9.82 -20.28
CA LEU A 49 35.60 -11.08 -19.97
C LEU A 49 35.96 -11.61 -18.55
N ILE A 50 37.20 -11.39 -18.15
CA ILE A 50 37.80 -11.79 -16.87
C ILE A 50 37.16 -11.06 -15.68
N LEU A 51 36.81 -9.77 -15.83
CA LEU A 51 36.13 -9.00 -14.78
C LEU A 51 34.59 -9.17 -14.84
N ALA A 52 34.05 -9.48 -16.03
CA ALA A 52 32.62 -9.69 -16.24
C ALA A 52 32.10 -11.04 -15.68
N LEU A 53 32.93 -12.08 -15.65
CA LEU A 53 32.60 -13.41 -15.10
C LEU A 53 32.31 -13.40 -13.58
N PRO A 54 33.18 -12.86 -12.70
CA PRO A 54 32.91 -12.82 -11.26
C PRO A 54 31.71 -11.93 -10.94
N LEU A 55 31.56 -10.77 -11.60
CA LEU A 55 30.39 -9.91 -11.43
C LEU A 55 29.08 -10.59 -11.85
N ARG A 56 29.12 -11.40 -12.92
CA ARG A 56 27.95 -12.19 -13.37
C ARG A 56 27.61 -13.32 -12.41
N LEU A 57 28.60 -13.98 -11.82
CA LEU A 57 28.39 -15.02 -10.82
C LEU A 57 27.79 -14.43 -9.54
N VAL A 58 28.34 -13.32 -9.03
CA VAL A 58 27.78 -12.59 -7.88
C VAL A 58 26.34 -12.16 -8.15
N GLY A 59 26.07 -11.59 -9.33
CA GLY A 59 24.71 -11.22 -9.74
C GLY A 59 23.75 -12.39 -9.98
N PHE A 60 24.27 -13.60 -10.24
CA PHE A 60 23.49 -14.83 -10.34
C PHE A 60 23.16 -15.38 -8.96
N VAL A 61 24.15 -15.48 -8.07
CA VAL A 61 23.98 -15.90 -6.67
C VAL A 61 23.00 -14.96 -5.97
N PHE A 62 23.17 -13.64 -6.11
CA PHE A 62 22.24 -12.67 -5.55
C PHE A 62 20.80 -12.87 -6.06
N ARG A 63 20.62 -13.10 -7.36
CA ARG A 63 19.29 -13.38 -7.94
C ARG A 63 18.71 -14.69 -7.43
N LEU A 64 19.53 -15.72 -7.22
CA LEU A 64 19.10 -17.00 -6.70
C LEU A 64 18.65 -16.86 -5.23
N VAL A 65 19.48 -16.25 -4.39
CA VAL A 65 19.17 -15.98 -2.98
C VAL A 65 17.91 -15.12 -2.86
N PHE A 66 17.79 -14.07 -3.67
CA PHE A 66 16.59 -13.22 -3.68
C PHE A 66 15.33 -14.01 -4.08
N ARG A 67 15.39 -14.83 -5.12
CA ARG A 67 14.25 -15.66 -5.55
C ARG A 67 13.85 -16.69 -4.50
N LEU A 68 14.82 -17.34 -3.87
CA LEU A 68 14.57 -18.26 -2.76
C LEU A 68 13.96 -17.53 -1.57
N GLY A 69 14.49 -16.35 -1.21
CA GLY A 69 13.93 -15.51 -0.15
C GLY A 69 12.48 -15.11 -0.42
N VAL A 70 12.17 -14.71 -1.66
CA VAL A 70 10.78 -14.41 -2.06
C VAL A 70 9.90 -15.65 -2.00
N ALA A 71 10.37 -16.81 -2.46
CA ALA A 71 9.61 -18.06 -2.39
C ALA A 71 9.30 -18.46 -0.94
N VAL A 72 10.30 -18.41 -0.06
CA VAL A 72 10.12 -18.68 1.38
C VAL A 72 9.14 -17.69 2.01
N ALA A 73 9.27 -16.39 1.71
CA ALA A 73 8.37 -15.37 2.23
C ALA A 73 6.92 -15.58 1.76
N LEU A 74 6.71 -16.00 0.51
CA LEU A 74 5.38 -16.32 -0.02
C LEU A 74 4.80 -17.55 0.67
N ILE A 75 5.58 -18.62 0.85
CA ILE A 75 5.13 -19.83 1.54
C ILE A 75 4.77 -19.51 2.99
N ALA A 76 5.63 -18.76 3.69
CA ALA A 76 5.37 -18.32 5.07
C ALA A 76 4.12 -17.42 5.15
N GLY A 77 3.94 -16.51 4.19
CA GLY A 77 2.76 -15.65 4.11
C GLY A 77 1.47 -16.44 3.88
N ILE A 78 1.50 -17.44 2.98
CA ILE A 78 0.35 -18.35 2.75
C ILE A 78 0.07 -19.18 3.99
N GLY A 79 1.11 -19.73 4.63
CA GLY A 79 0.96 -20.50 5.87
C GLY A 79 0.35 -19.67 7.01
N LEU A 80 0.85 -18.45 7.20
CA LEU A 80 0.28 -17.52 8.18
C LEU A 80 -1.18 -17.15 7.84
N GLY A 81 -1.46 -16.86 6.57
CA GLY A 81 -2.82 -16.57 6.11
C GLY A 81 -3.79 -17.73 6.35
N ALA A 82 -3.36 -18.96 6.07
CA ALA A 82 -4.13 -20.17 6.34
C ALA A 82 -4.36 -20.36 7.84
N ALA A 83 -3.34 -20.16 8.68
CA ALA A 83 -3.46 -20.26 10.12
C ALA A 83 -4.46 -19.22 10.69
N VAL A 84 -4.38 -17.97 10.24
CA VAL A 84 -5.34 -16.91 10.61
C VAL A 84 -6.74 -17.24 10.12
N TYR A 85 -6.87 -17.79 8.90
CA TYR A 85 -8.16 -18.19 8.36
C TYR A 85 -8.80 -19.33 9.16
N MET A 86 -8.01 -20.34 9.53
CA MET A 86 -8.48 -21.43 10.37
C MET A 86 -8.87 -20.91 11.76
N ALA A 87 -8.00 -20.13 12.41
CA ALA A 87 -8.29 -19.57 13.72
C ALA A 87 -9.54 -18.67 13.72
N SER A 88 -9.80 -17.94 12.64
CA SER A 88 -10.97 -17.06 12.55
C SER A 88 -12.30 -17.81 12.38
N ARG A 89 -12.28 -19.09 11.96
CA ARG A 89 -13.48 -19.94 11.88
C ARG A 89 -14.03 -20.32 13.25
N ASP A 90 -13.13 -20.44 14.22
CA ASP A 90 -13.45 -20.90 15.58
C ASP A 90 -13.81 -19.76 16.53
N ILE A 91 -13.77 -18.50 16.07
CA ILE A 91 -14.12 -17.34 16.90
C ILE A 91 -15.65 -17.29 17.03
N PRO A 92 -16.20 -17.48 18.25
CA PRO A 92 -17.63 -17.37 18.47
C PRO A 92 -18.11 -15.94 18.16
N PRO A 93 -19.36 -15.77 17.70
CA PRO A 93 -19.92 -14.44 17.48
C PRO A 93 -19.87 -13.66 18.80
N MET A 94 -19.59 -12.35 18.70
CA MET A 94 -19.47 -11.46 19.87
C MET A 94 -20.65 -11.58 20.84
N THR A 95 -21.87 -11.82 20.32
CA THR A 95 -23.06 -12.00 21.14
C THR A 95 -22.96 -13.19 22.11
N GLN A 96 -22.23 -14.26 21.77
CA GLN A 96 -22.01 -15.40 22.68
C GLN A 96 -20.91 -15.13 23.72
N LEU A 97 -19.94 -14.27 23.40
CA LEU A 97 -18.96 -13.78 24.37
C LEU A 97 -19.57 -12.76 25.36
N VAL A 98 -20.68 -12.14 24.95
CA VAL A 98 -21.34 -11.03 25.62
C VAL A 98 -22.62 -11.47 26.35
N ASP A 99 -23.15 -12.66 26.05
CA ASP A 99 -24.27 -13.27 26.76
C ASP A 99 -23.81 -13.77 28.13
N GLY A 100 -23.62 -12.84 29.06
CA GLY A 100 -23.21 -13.04 30.45
C GLY A 100 -24.18 -13.85 31.31
N ARG A 101 -25.20 -14.50 30.73
CA ARG A 101 -25.99 -15.52 31.44
C ARG A 101 -25.12 -16.68 31.94
N ALA A 102 -23.89 -16.81 31.45
CA ALA A 102 -22.90 -17.80 31.90
C ALA A 102 -22.20 -17.45 33.24
N GLU A 103 -22.25 -16.21 33.74
CA GLU A 103 -21.41 -15.81 34.90
C GLU A 103 -22.05 -15.97 36.28
N GLY A 104 -23.26 -16.52 36.37
CA GLY A 104 -23.82 -16.98 37.65
C GLY A 104 -23.92 -15.91 38.75
N SER A 105 -23.95 -14.62 38.37
CA SER A 105 -23.99 -13.52 39.33
C SER A 105 -25.40 -13.32 39.87
N VAL A 106 -25.57 -13.42 41.19
CA VAL A 106 -26.83 -13.12 41.88
C VAL A 106 -26.68 -11.77 42.56
N THR A 107 -27.52 -10.80 42.21
CA THR A 107 -27.60 -9.50 42.88
C THR A 107 -28.64 -9.56 43.99
N MET A 108 -28.23 -9.30 45.23
CA MET A 108 -29.11 -9.25 46.40
C MET A 108 -29.59 -7.81 46.60
N LEU A 109 -30.92 -7.63 46.67
CA LEU A 109 -31.57 -6.34 46.82
C LEU A 109 -32.14 -6.20 48.23
N ASP A 110 -32.09 -4.99 48.78
CA ASP A 110 -32.76 -4.64 50.03
C ASP A 110 -34.28 -4.48 49.82
N ARG A 111 -35.03 -4.22 50.89
CA ARG A 111 -36.49 -4.01 50.84
C ARG A 111 -36.93 -2.77 50.05
N TYR A 112 -36.00 -1.87 49.73
CA TYR A 112 -36.22 -0.67 48.95
C TYR A 112 -35.78 -0.83 47.49
N GLY A 113 -35.25 -2.00 47.11
CA GLY A 113 -34.77 -2.29 45.76
C GLY A 113 -33.31 -1.89 45.50
N ASN A 114 -32.55 -1.47 46.51
CA ASN A 114 -31.13 -1.14 46.34
C ASN A 114 -30.26 -2.40 46.42
N SER A 115 -29.27 -2.51 45.54
CA SER A 115 -28.28 -3.58 45.65
C SER A 115 -27.35 -3.34 46.85
N PHE A 116 -27.24 -4.33 47.73
CA PHE A 116 -26.33 -4.28 48.89
C PHE A 116 -25.27 -5.38 48.86
N ALA A 117 -25.47 -6.43 48.06
CA ALA A 117 -24.50 -7.50 47.89
C ALA A 117 -24.69 -8.18 46.53
N TRP A 118 -23.63 -8.83 46.06
CA TRP A 118 -23.66 -9.70 44.90
C TRP A 118 -22.81 -10.95 45.17
N ARG A 119 -23.15 -12.07 44.53
CA ARG A 119 -22.37 -13.31 44.59
C ARG A 119 -22.21 -13.91 43.20
N GLY A 120 -20.98 -14.22 42.83
CA GLY A 120 -20.61 -14.65 41.47
C GLY A 120 -19.63 -13.65 40.83
N ASP A 121 -19.38 -13.79 39.54
CA ASP A 121 -18.54 -12.83 38.82
C ASP A 121 -19.26 -11.47 38.76
N GLN A 122 -18.50 -10.38 38.87
CA GLN A 122 -19.11 -9.03 38.94
C GLN A 122 -19.58 -8.58 37.56
N PHE A 123 -20.79 -8.97 37.17
CA PHE A 123 -21.39 -8.50 35.93
C PHE A 123 -21.98 -7.09 36.10
N GLY A 124 -21.16 -6.06 35.89
CA GLY A 124 -21.57 -4.64 35.91
C GLY A 124 -22.41 -4.20 34.71
N GLY A 125 -22.85 -5.13 33.86
CA GLY A 125 -23.51 -4.82 32.59
C GLY A 125 -22.53 -4.39 31.50
N LEU A 126 -23.01 -4.40 30.26
CA LEU A 126 -22.23 -3.95 29.10
C LEU A 126 -22.26 -2.43 29.03
N VAL A 127 -21.14 -1.80 29.39
CA VAL A 127 -20.95 -0.37 29.22
C VAL A 127 -20.25 -0.13 27.88
N THR A 128 -20.91 0.58 26.98
CA THR A 128 -20.30 1.00 25.71
C THR A 128 -19.34 2.16 25.96
N SER A 129 -18.32 2.28 25.11
CA SER A 129 -17.31 3.34 25.26
C SER A 129 -17.89 4.76 25.18
N ASP A 130 -19.10 4.90 24.64
CA ASP A 130 -19.80 6.18 24.46
C ASP A 130 -20.47 6.66 25.75
N LEU A 131 -20.73 5.74 26.70
CA LEU A 131 -21.28 6.05 28.03
C LEU A 131 -20.18 6.51 29.01
N ILE A 132 -18.91 6.40 28.62
CA ILE A 132 -17.77 6.70 29.48
C ILE A 132 -17.29 8.13 29.22
N SER A 133 -17.00 8.88 30.29
CA SER A 133 -16.42 10.22 30.20
C SER A 133 -15.15 10.23 29.32
N PRO A 134 -15.00 11.19 28.40
CA PRO A 134 -13.80 11.33 27.59
C PRO A 134 -12.51 11.43 28.42
N HIS A 135 -12.59 12.03 29.62
CA HIS A 135 -11.44 12.16 30.51
C HIS A 135 -10.99 10.80 31.06
N LEU A 136 -11.94 9.94 31.46
CA LEU A 136 -11.63 8.60 31.94
C LEU A 136 -11.06 7.72 30.81
N LYS A 137 -11.67 7.79 29.62
CA LYS A 137 -11.16 7.11 28.42
C LYS A 137 -9.72 7.51 28.11
N ASN A 138 -9.42 8.81 28.12
CA ASN A 138 -8.08 9.32 27.85
C ASN A 138 -7.09 8.98 28.97
N ALA A 139 -7.51 8.99 30.23
CA ALA A 139 -6.66 8.61 31.36
C ALA A 139 -6.22 7.14 31.25
N PHE A 140 -7.17 6.23 31.00
CA PHE A 140 -6.88 4.81 30.83
C PHE A 140 -5.95 4.54 29.63
N ILE A 141 -6.21 5.19 28.49
CA ILE A 141 -5.34 5.08 27.31
C ILE A 141 -3.93 5.62 27.63
N ALA A 142 -3.81 6.68 28.43
CA ALA A 142 -2.50 7.24 28.77
C ALA A 142 -1.68 6.30 29.69
N THR A 143 -2.33 5.54 30.56
CA THR A 143 -1.65 4.63 31.51
C THR A 143 -1.33 3.26 30.90
N GLU A 144 -2.24 2.67 30.13
CA GLU A 144 -2.09 1.31 29.58
C GLU A 144 -1.35 1.30 28.23
N ASP A 145 -1.91 1.97 27.21
CA ASP A 145 -1.26 2.10 25.90
C ASP A 145 -1.53 3.46 25.27
N LYS A 146 -0.58 4.38 25.46
CA LYS A 146 -0.63 5.72 24.87
C LYS A 146 -0.76 5.71 23.35
N ARG A 147 -0.39 4.62 22.68
CA ARG A 147 -0.46 4.47 21.22
C ARG A 147 -1.71 3.73 20.76
N PHE A 148 -2.68 3.45 21.64
CA PHE A 148 -3.87 2.64 21.35
C PHE A 148 -4.47 2.89 19.95
N TYR A 149 -4.76 4.16 19.62
CA TYR A 149 -5.36 4.52 18.32
C TYR A 149 -4.41 4.52 17.11
N ARG A 150 -3.10 4.37 17.32
CA ARG A 150 -2.08 4.49 16.28
C ARG A 150 -1.27 3.21 16.09
N HIS A 151 -1.37 2.22 16.97
CA HIS A 151 -0.61 0.97 16.86
C HIS A 151 -1.37 -0.06 16.01
N PHE A 152 -0.62 -0.92 15.31
CA PHE A 152 -1.16 -1.94 14.41
C PHE A 152 -1.57 -3.24 15.13
N GLY A 153 -1.90 -3.18 16.42
CA GLY A 153 -2.07 -4.36 17.29
C GLY A 153 -0.78 -5.13 17.62
N VAL A 154 0.28 -4.97 16.81
CA VAL A 154 1.55 -5.69 16.94
C VAL A 154 2.71 -4.69 17.01
N SER A 155 3.65 -4.93 17.93
CA SER A 155 4.86 -4.11 18.09
C SER A 155 6.11 -4.91 17.66
N PRO A 156 6.64 -4.73 16.44
CA PRO A 156 7.85 -5.42 16.00
C PRO A 156 9.05 -5.13 16.92
N ARG A 157 9.13 -3.90 17.44
CA ARG A 157 10.16 -3.52 18.42
C ARG A 157 9.99 -4.28 19.75
N GLY A 158 8.75 -4.45 20.22
CA GLY A 158 8.46 -5.23 21.43
C GLY A 158 8.84 -6.69 21.26
N ILE A 159 8.45 -7.31 20.13
CA ILE A 159 8.79 -8.70 19.81
C ILE A 159 10.32 -8.89 19.75
N ALA A 160 11.03 -8.01 19.04
CA ALA A 160 12.48 -8.08 18.96
C ALA A 160 13.16 -7.93 20.34
N SER A 161 12.62 -7.04 21.19
CA SER A 161 13.11 -6.86 22.56
C SER A 161 12.89 -8.10 23.42
N ALA A 162 11.71 -8.72 23.33
CA ALA A 162 11.39 -9.93 24.07
C ALA A 162 12.29 -11.11 23.66
N ILE A 163 12.50 -11.29 22.35
CA ILE A 163 13.43 -12.30 21.84
C ILE A 163 14.84 -12.07 22.37
N ARG A 164 15.32 -10.82 22.35
CA ARG A 164 16.64 -10.46 22.89
C ARG A 164 16.75 -10.78 24.38
N LEU A 165 15.73 -10.44 25.17
CA LEU A 165 15.70 -10.70 26.61
C LEU A 165 15.74 -12.21 26.89
N ASN A 166 14.88 -12.98 26.23
CA ASN A 166 14.85 -14.43 26.36
C ASN A 166 16.20 -15.08 26.06
N LEU A 167 16.84 -14.68 24.96
CA LEU A 167 18.17 -15.18 24.59
C LEU A 167 19.24 -14.80 25.62
N SER A 168 19.17 -13.60 26.20
CA SER A 168 20.10 -13.18 27.25
C SER A 168 19.89 -13.92 28.58
N GLU A 169 18.67 -14.39 28.85
CA GLU A 169 18.32 -15.19 30.03
C GLU A 169 18.52 -16.71 29.80
N GLY A 170 19.06 -17.11 28.64
CA GLY A 170 19.25 -18.52 28.28
C GLY A 170 17.95 -19.28 27.99
N ARG A 171 16.83 -18.56 27.80
CA ARG A 171 15.51 -19.11 27.45
C ARG A 171 15.35 -19.22 25.93
N GLY A 172 14.37 -20.01 25.51
CA GLY A 172 14.00 -20.10 24.10
C GLY A 172 13.55 -18.72 23.57
N PRO A 173 13.92 -18.32 22.34
CA PRO A 173 13.63 -16.98 21.82
C PRO A 173 12.13 -16.67 21.74
N LEU A 174 11.29 -17.70 21.57
CA LEU A 174 9.82 -17.59 21.50
C LEU A 174 9.13 -18.03 22.80
N SER A 175 9.88 -18.21 23.88
CA SER A 175 9.29 -18.46 25.19
C SER A 175 8.58 -17.19 25.67
N GLY A 176 7.34 -17.30 26.15
CA GLY A 176 6.66 -16.15 26.76
C GLY A 176 7.46 -15.70 27.99
N PRO A 177 7.82 -14.42 28.13
CA PRO A 177 8.20 -13.93 29.44
C PRO A 177 6.97 -14.12 30.31
N GLY A 178 7.06 -15.00 31.33
CA GLY A 178 5.97 -15.17 32.29
C GLY A 178 5.57 -13.78 32.78
N GLY A 179 4.31 -13.41 32.55
CA GLY A 179 3.83 -12.05 32.71
C GLY A 179 4.26 -11.45 34.04
N ALA A 180 4.79 -10.23 34.00
CA ALA A 180 4.85 -9.35 35.15
C ALA A 180 3.60 -8.47 35.15
#